data_AF-A0A520JY81-F1
#
_entry.id   AF-A0A520JY81-F1
#
_cell.length_a   1.000
_cell.length_b   1.000
_cell.length_c   1.000
_cell.angle_alpha   90.00
_cell.angle_beta   90.00
_cell.angle_gamma   90.00
#
_symmetry.space_group_name_H-M   'P 1'
#
loop_
_entity.id
_entity.type
_entity.pdbx_description
1 polymer ?
#
loop_
_entity_poly.entity_id
_entity_poly.type
_entity_poly.pdbx_seq_one_letter_code
_entity_poly.pdbx_strand_id
1 'polypeptide(L)'
;MVALGYGDLRAHFKKGLRNGNWRWLSRDEKALYRAALAYTKPVPVPRQRKLGEIVNRMVVDKLLALIEKLLETRVTRVLKRGYAKARELLEHGDERGVFVWAPSLRSWLRDRDYIFWLGTVQV
;
A
#
# COMPACT_ATOMS: atom_id res chain seq x y z
N MET A 1 17.66 2.61 9.45
CA MET A 1 16.48 2.43 10.33
C MET A 1 15.41 3.40 9.85
N VAL A 2 14.20 2.92 9.56
CA VAL A 2 13.07 3.80 9.22
C VAL A 2 12.40 4.21 10.52
N ALA A 3 12.38 5.51 10.82
CA ALA A 3 11.64 6.08 11.93
C ALA A 3 10.42 6.81 11.36
N LEU A 4 9.28 6.74 12.05
CA LEU A 4 8.07 7.48 11.67
C LEU A 4 7.81 8.61 12.65
N GLY A 5 7.95 9.85 12.18
CA GLY A 5 7.64 11.05 12.94
C GLY A 5 6.20 11.51 12.76
N TYR A 6 5.78 12.47 13.60
CA TYR A 6 4.45 13.08 13.51
C TYR A 6 4.18 13.75 12.17
N GLY A 7 5.20 14.39 11.58
CA GLY A 7 5.09 15.07 10.29
C GLY A 7 4.66 14.12 9.18
N ASP A 8 5.37 13.00 9.06
CA ASP A 8 5.12 11.97 8.04
C ASP A 8 3.75 11.33 8.21
N LEU A 9 3.44 10.87 9.43
CA LEU A 9 2.15 10.28 9.77
C LEU A 9 1.00 11.26 9.48
N ARG A 10 1.15 12.53 9.82
CA ARG A 10 0.12 13.54 9.55
C ARG A 10 -0.04 13.82 8.06
N ALA A 11 1.05 13.85 7.30
CA ALA A 11 1.00 14.07 5.85
C ALA A 11 0.29 12.91 5.14
N HIS A 12 0.65 11.67 5.48
CA HIS A 12 0.01 10.46 4.94
C HIS A 12 -1.45 10.36 5.35
N PHE A 13 -1.79 10.66 6.60
CA PHE A 13 -3.17 10.71 7.07
C PHE A 13 -4.03 11.67 6.26
N LYS A 14 -3.56 12.92 6.06
CA LYS A 14 -4.27 13.91 5.23
C LYS A 14 -4.45 13.44 3.79
N LYS A 15 -3.46 12.77 3.20
CA LYS A 15 -3.56 12.22 1.85
C LYS A 15 -4.58 11.06 1.80
N GLY A 16 -4.55 10.15 2.78
CA GLY A 16 -5.51 9.06 2.88
C GLY A 16 -6.96 9.50 3.13
N LEU A 17 -7.16 10.60 3.85
CA LEU A 17 -8.48 11.24 3.99
C LEU A 17 -8.98 11.78 2.65
N ARG A 18 -8.12 12.51 1.90
CA ARG A 18 -8.46 13.03 0.56
C ARG A 18 -8.79 11.93 -0.43
N ASN A 19 -8.06 10.81 -0.38
CA ASN A 19 -8.32 9.65 -1.22
C ASN A 19 -9.59 8.87 -0.81
N GLY A 20 -10.17 9.16 0.36
CA GLY A 20 -11.30 8.41 0.93
C GLY A 20 -10.93 7.03 1.53
N ASN A 21 -9.66 6.63 1.42
CA ASN A 21 -9.15 5.33 1.86
C ASN A 21 -9.28 5.10 3.36
N TRP A 22 -9.25 6.17 4.15
CA TRP A 22 -9.44 6.11 5.60
C TRP A 22 -10.74 5.40 6.00
N ARG A 23 -11.81 5.53 5.20
CA ARG A 23 -13.11 4.91 5.51
C ARG A 23 -13.04 3.39 5.53
N TRP A 24 -12.22 2.81 4.64
CA TRP A 24 -12.08 1.38 4.41
C TRP A 24 -11.18 0.66 5.41
N LEU A 25 -10.42 1.39 6.25
CA LEU A 25 -9.64 0.78 7.32
C LEU A 25 -10.54 0.19 8.41
N SER A 26 -10.10 -0.92 9.00
CA SER A 26 -10.79 -1.55 10.13
C SER A 26 -10.74 -0.66 11.39
N ARG A 27 -11.53 -1.01 12.41
CA ARG A 27 -11.53 -0.30 13.69
C ARG A 27 -10.15 -0.31 14.35
N ASP A 28 -9.47 -1.45 14.33
CA ASP A 28 -8.17 -1.64 14.97
C ASP A 28 -7.06 -0.90 14.22
N GLU A 29 -7.11 -0.91 12.89
CA GLU A 29 -6.18 -0.16 12.03
C GLU A 29 -6.29 1.34 12.28
N LYS A 30 -7.53 1.85 12.38
CA LYS A 30 -7.80 3.25 12.73
C LYS A 30 -7.29 3.58 14.13
N ALA A 31 -7.49 2.68 15.09
CA ALA A 31 -7.03 2.86 16.47
C ALA A 31 -5.51 2.93 16.56
N LEU A 32 -4.80 2.00 15.90
CA LEU A 32 -3.34 1.97 15.84
C LEU A 32 -2.79 3.27 15.23
N TYR A 33 -3.36 3.72 14.10
CA TYR A 33 -2.91 4.93 13.43
C TYR A 33 -3.14 6.19 14.28
N ARG A 34 -4.30 6.29 14.95
CA ARG A 34 -4.63 7.39 15.87
C ARG A 34 -3.71 7.39 17.08
N ALA A 35 -3.43 6.23 17.66
CA ALA A 35 -2.48 6.09 18.75
C ALA A 35 -1.09 6.56 18.32
N ALA A 36 -0.60 6.12 17.16
CA ALA A 36 0.69 6.55 16.62
C ALA A 36 0.76 8.08 16.43
N LEU A 37 -0.31 8.71 15.89
CA LEU A 37 -0.40 10.16 15.79
C LEU A 37 -0.39 10.86 17.14
N ALA A 38 -1.07 10.30 18.15
CA ALA A 38 -1.10 10.88 19.50
C ALA A 38 0.26 10.78 20.19
N TYR A 39 0.93 9.62 20.10
CA TYR A 39 2.25 9.38 20.70
C TYR A 39 3.36 10.22 20.08
N THR A 40 3.30 10.45 18.78
CA THR A 40 4.32 11.27 18.07
C THR A 40 4.03 12.76 18.15
N LYS A 41 2.80 13.16 18.53
CA LYS A 41 2.37 14.55 18.55
C LYS A 41 3.32 15.38 19.43
N PRO A 42 3.86 16.50 18.93
CA PRO A 42 4.70 17.37 19.74
C PRO A 42 3.87 17.93 20.90
N VAL A 43 4.34 17.70 22.12
CA VAL A 43 3.77 18.31 23.33
C VAL A 43 4.34 19.73 23.46
N PRO A 44 3.51 20.75 23.71
CA PRO A 44 3.99 22.12 23.92
C PRO A 44 4.66 22.22 25.29
N VAL A 45 5.90 21.75 25.39
CA VAL A 45 6.78 21.98 26.54
C VAL A 45 7.74 23.11 26.18
N PRO A 46 7.87 24.18 27.01
CA PRO A 46 8.56 25.42 26.63
C PRO A 46 10.05 25.30 26.27
N ARG A 47 10.72 24.19 26.61
CA ARG A 47 12.18 24.07 26.50
C ARG A 47 12.70 22.95 25.59
N GLN A 48 11.87 22.00 25.16
CA GLN A 48 12.32 20.90 24.32
C GLN A 48 11.20 20.43 23.42
N ARG A 49 11.26 20.85 22.16
CA ARG A 49 10.39 20.37 21.09
C ARG A 49 10.91 19.01 20.60
N LYS A 50 10.97 17.99 21.46
CA LYS A 50 11.28 16.63 21.01
C LYS A 50 10.06 16.10 20.27
N LEU A 51 10.21 15.88 18.96
CA LEU A 51 9.23 15.09 18.21
C LEU A 51 9.37 13.64 18.69
N GLY A 52 8.26 13.04 19.11
CA GLY A 52 8.22 11.60 19.33
C GLY A 52 8.36 10.90 17.99
N GLU A 53 9.27 9.94 17.91
CA GLU A 53 9.44 9.08 16.74
C GLU A 53 9.18 7.64 17.13
N ILE A 54 8.51 6.91 16.23
CA ILE A 54 8.32 5.48 16.39
C ILE A 54 9.48 4.79 15.70
N VAL A 55 10.34 4.15 16.49
CA VAL A 55 11.53 3.42 16.03
C VAL A 55 11.39 1.91 16.15
N ASN A 56 10.37 1.42 16.87
CA ASN A 56 10.13 -0.01 17.00
C ASN A 56 9.78 -0.60 15.63
N ARG A 57 10.63 -1.48 15.11
CA ARG A 57 10.51 -2.07 13.78
C ARG A 57 9.14 -2.70 13.53
N MET A 58 8.64 -3.52 14.46
CA MET A 58 7.34 -4.18 14.30
C MET A 58 6.19 -3.17 14.18
N VAL A 59 6.23 -2.10 14.98
CA VAL A 59 5.21 -1.03 14.91
C VAL A 59 5.34 -0.24 13.61
N VAL A 60 6.57 0.10 13.21
CA VAL A 60 6.85 0.80 11.95
C VAL A 60 6.34 -0.02 10.76
N ASP A 61 6.63 -1.31 10.69
CA ASP A 61 6.20 -2.17 9.58
C ASP A 61 4.66 -2.23 9.49
N LYS A 62 3.97 -2.35 10.62
CA LYS A 62 2.50 -2.27 10.67
C LYS A 62 1.96 -0.91 10.21
N LEU A 63 2.60 0.18 10.62
CA LEU A 63 2.20 1.53 10.19
C LEU A 63 2.48 1.78 8.72
N LEU A 64 3.59 1.26 8.17
CA LEU A 64 3.90 1.35 6.74
C LEU A 64 2.86 0.62 5.90
N ALA A 65 2.42 -0.57 6.31
CA ALA A 65 1.32 -1.28 5.65
C ALA A 65 0.01 -0.45 5.65
N LEU A 66 -0.29 0.24 6.75
CA LEU A 66 -1.45 1.16 6.81
C LEU A 66 -1.28 2.39 5.92
N ILE A 67 -0.08 2.98 5.90
CA ILE A 67 0.24 4.11 5.02
C ILE A 67 0.07 3.69 3.56
N GLU A 68 0.52 2.49 3.18
CA GLU A 68 0.33 1.96 1.84
C GLU A 68 -1.16 1.87 1.47
N LYS A 69 -2.00 1.32 2.36
CA LYS A 69 -3.46 1.30 2.18
C LYS A 69 -4.06 2.71 2.05
N LEU A 70 -3.58 3.67 2.84
CA LEU A 70 -4.04 5.05 2.79
C LEU A 70 -3.65 5.76 1.50
N LEU A 71 -2.46 5.50 0.99
CA LEU A 71 -1.92 6.12 -0.22
C LEU A 71 -2.34 5.40 -1.50
N GLU A 72 -2.97 4.23 -1.38
CA GLU A 72 -3.40 3.44 -2.52
C GLU A 72 -4.36 4.21 -3.43
N THR A 73 -3.96 4.39 -4.68
CA THR A 73 -4.78 5.04 -5.71
C THR A 73 -5.56 4.00 -6.52
N ARG A 74 -6.57 4.44 -7.28
CA ARG A 74 -7.27 3.55 -8.23
C ARG A 74 -6.28 2.87 -9.18
N VAL A 75 -5.32 3.63 -9.70
CA VAL A 75 -4.26 3.12 -10.59
C VAL A 75 -3.44 2.02 -9.91
N THR A 76 -3.00 2.23 -8.67
CA THR A 76 -2.23 1.19 -7.96
C THR A 76 -3.06 -0.04 -7.64
N ARG A 77 -4.37 0.10 -7.39
CA ARG A 77 -5.27 -1.07 -7.22
C ARG A 77 -5.39 -1.89 -8.49
N VAL A 78 -5.68 -1.23 -9.60
CA VAL A 78 -5.76 -1.87 -10.92
C VAL A 78 -4.45 -2.59 -11.20
N LEU A 79 -3.33 -1.93 -10.99
CA LEU A 79 -2.02 -2.53 -11.23
C LEU A 79 -1.74 -3.74 -10.31
N LYS A 80 -2.09 -3.67 -9.02
CA LYS A 80 -1.97 -4.82 -8.09
C LYS A 80 -2.81 -6.01 -8.55
N ARG A 81 -4.05 -5.79 -8.99
CA ARG A 81 -4.91 -6.85 -9.54
C ARG A 81 -4.31 -7.45 -10.81
N GLY A 82 -3.85 -6.58 -11.72
CA GLY A 82 -3.18 -6.96 -12.96
C GLY A 82 -1.97 -7.85 -12.70
N TYR A 83 -1.09 -7.46 -11.78
CA TYR A 83 0.08 -8.25 -11.39
C TYR A 83 -0.30 -9.58 -10.74
N ALA A 84 -1.32 -9.60 -9.87
CA ALA A 84 -1.80 -10.84 -9.26
C ALA A 84 -2.29 -11.83 -10.34
N LYS A 85 -3.06 -11.34 -11.33
CA LYS A 85 -3.52 -12.18 -12.43
C LYS A 85 -2.39 -12.60 -13.37
N ALA A 86 -1.47 -11.69 -13.68
CA ALA A 86 -0.34 -12.01 -14.53
C ALA A 86 0.54 -13.10 -13.90
N ARG A 87 0.74 -13.04 -12.58
CA ARG A 87 1.43 -14.07 -11.81
C ARG A 87 0.68 -15.40 -11.83
N GLU A 88 -0.63 -15.39 -11.57
CA GLU A 88 -1.47 -16.61 -11.64
C GLU A 88 -1.35 -17.31 -13.00
N LEU A 89 -1.38 -16.53 -14.09
CA LEU A 89 -1.24 -17.02 -15.46
C LEU A 89 0.16 -17.54 -15.76
N LEU A 90 1.21 -16.93 -15.20
CA LEU A 90 2.58 -17.46 -15.33
C LEU A 90 2.76 -18.77 -14.57
N GLU A 91 2.18 -18.89 -13.38
CA GLU A 91 2.30 -20.08 -12.52
C GLU A 91 1.51 -21.27 -13.09
N HIS A 92 0.29 -21.07 -13.57
CA HIS A 92 -0.60 -22.17 -14.01
C HIS A 92 -0.79 -22.26 -15.54
N GLY A 93 -0.26 -21.29 -16.29
CA GLY A 93 -0.46 -21.23 -17.74
C GLY A 93 0.25 -22.35 -18.50
N ASP A 94 1.37 -22.84 -17.96
CA ASP A 94 2.10 -23.98 -18.54
C ASP A 94 1.31 -25.29 -18.40
N GLU A 95 0.77 -25.55 -17.21
CA GLU A 95 -0.05 -26.73 -16.93
C GLU A 95 -1.32 -26.78 -17.79
N ARG A 96 -1.88 -25.61 -18.12
CA ARG A 96 -3.07 -25.46 -18.95
C ARG A 96 -2.75 -25.37 -20.45
N GLY A 97 -1.49 -25.52 -20.86
CA GLY A 97 -1.05 -25.43 -22.25
C GLY A 97 -1.22 -24.05 -22.87
N VAL A 98 -1.44 -22.99 -22.08
CA VAL A 98 -1.73 -21.64 -22.56
C VAL A 98 -0.58 -21.08 -23.39
N PHE A 99 0.64 -21.34 -22.95
CA PHE A 99 1.83 -20.85 -23.65
C PHE A 99 2.21 -21.68 -24.88
N VAL A 100 1.54 -22.82 -25.12
CA VAL A 100 1.71 -23.61 -26.35
C VAL A 100 0.92 -22.99 -27.49
N TRP A 101 -0.35 -22.62 -27.24
CA TRP A 101 -1.20 -22.00 -28.26
C TRP A 101 -1.05 -20.47 -28.33
N ALA A 102 -0.60 -19.82 -27.25
CA ALA A 102 -0.28 -18.40 -27.22
C ALA A 102 1.12 -18.12 -26.63
N PRO A 103 2.21 -18.43 -27.35
CA PRO A 103 3.58 -18.22 -26.86
C PRO A 103 3.89 -16.75 -26.55
N SER A 104 3.37 -15.84 -27.38
CA SER A 104 3.54 -14.38 -27.22
C SER A 104 2.99 -13.86 -25.90
N LEU A 105 2.02 -14.55 -25.28
CA LEU A 105 1.46 -14.16 -24.00
C LEU A 105 2.52 -14.07 -22.89
N ARG A 106 3.58 -14.89 -22.94
CA ARG A 106 4.70 -14.78 -21.97
C ARG A 106 5.35 -13.41 -22.00
N SER A 107 5.51 -12.81 -23.18
CA SER A 107 6.07 -11.48 -23.33
C SER A 107 5.09 -10.40 -22.85
N TRP A 108 3.81 -10.56 -23.16
CA TRP A 108 2.76 -9.62 -22.75
C TRP A 108 2.58 -9.59 -21.23
N LEU A 109 2.71 -10.73 -20.55
CA LEU A 109 2.66 -10.80 -19.07
C LEU A 109 3.84 -10.08 -18.38
N ARG A 110 4.84 -9.63 -19.14
CA ARG A 110 5.93 -8.75 -18.67
C ARG A 110 5.72 -7.29 -19.05
N ASP A 111 4.79 -7.02 -19.97
CA ASP A 111 4.46 -5.69 -20.44
C ASP A 111 3.54 -4.96 -19.47
N ARG A 112 3.91 -3.73 -19.12
CA ARG A 112 3.20 -2.96 -18.09
C ARG A 112 1.80 -2.54 -18.52
N ASP A 113 1.61 -2.22 -19.80
CA ASP A 113 0.32 -1.77 -20.33
C ASP A 113 -0.65 -2.95 -20.40
N TYR A 114 -0.14 -4.13 -20.77
CA TYR A 114 -0.93 -5.36 -20.72
C TYR A 114 -1.33 -5.74 -19.28
N ILE A 115 -0.41 -5.64 -18.32
CA ILE A 115 -0.71 -5.88 -16.90
C ILE A 115 -1.76 -4.88 -16.39
N PHE A 116 -1.65 -3.62 -16.77
CA PHE A 116 -2.65 -2.61 -16.42
C PHE A 116 -4.02 -2.97 -16.99
N TRP A 117 -4.09 -3.35 -18.28
CA TRP A 117 -5.31 -3.82 -18.92
C TRP A 117 -5.91 -5.04 -18.20
N LEU A 118 -5.12 -6.06 -17.86
CA LEU A 118 -5.57 -7.22 -17.08
C LEU A 118 -6.22 -6.82 -15.75
N GLY A 119 -5.66 -5.82 -15.08
CA GLY A 119 -6.21 -5.28 -13.84
C GLY A 119 -7.54 -4.54 -13.99
N THR A 120 -7.83 -4.00 -15.16
CA THR A 120 -9.12 -3.31 -15.44
C THR A 120 -10.24 -4.26 -15.79
N VAL A 121 -9.93 -5.41 -16.40
CA VAL A 121 -10.93 -6.40 -16.84
C VAL A 121 -11.50 -7.21 -15.67
N GLN A 122 -10.77 -7.28 -14.54
CA GLN A 122 -11.27 -7.84 -13.28
C GLN A 122 -12.09 -6.81 -12.49
N VAL A 123 -13.33 -6.57 -12.92
CA VAL A 123 -14.34 -5.78 -12.17
C VAL A 123 -15.13 -6.69 -11.25
#